data_AF-A0A2D4NTF7-F1
#
_entry.id   AF-A0A2D4NTF7-F1
#
_cell.length_a   1.000
_cell.length_b   1.000
_cell.length_c   1.000
_cell.angle_alpha   90.00
_cell.angle_beta   90.00
_cell.angle_gamma   90.00
#
_symmetry.space_group_name_H-M   'P 1'
#
loop_
_entity.id
_entity.type
_entity.pdbx_description
1 polymer ?
#
loop_
_entity_poly.entity_id
_entity_poly.type
_entity_poly.pdbx_seq_one_letter_code
_entity_poly.pdbx_strand_id
1 'polypeptide(L)'
;MKNHNETRADISELKEEMGKLKAEMKADISIVEEKVGIIQQALERNEATIKEVEKRTERTEKKLEKVDVQLRNVTKEMEDSLVYLEMDKAAAYLRFQNIVESREDMEQVMAEILAGLLEKDKDDILREFDEDYSQ
;
A
#
# COMPACT_ATOMS: atom_id res chain seq x y z
N MET A 1 -27.51 -44.11 75.49
CA MET A 1 -28.62 -43.25 75.00
C MET A 1 -28.26 -41.83 75.38
N LYS A 2 -28.21 -40.89 74.43
CA LYS A 2 -28.01 -39.47 74.76
C LYS A 2 -29.15 -38.98 75.65
N ASN A 3 -28.85 -38.16 76.64
CA ASN A 3 -29.90 -37.56 77.46
C ASN A 3 -30.56 -36.38 76.70
N HIS A 4 -31.74 -35.95 77.15
CA HIS A 4 -32.51 -34.89 76.50
C HIS A 4 -31.75 -33.54 76.42
N ASN A 5 -30.90 -33.24 77.40
CA ASN A 5 -30.12 -32.00 77.45
C ASN A 5 -28.98 -32.00 76.42
N GLU A 6 -28.30 -33.14 76.23
CA GLU A 6 -27.28 -33.31 75.20
C GLU A 6 -27.87 -33.16 73.80
N THR A 7 -29.02 -33.81 73.53
CA THR A 7 -29.71 -33.66 72.24
C THR A 7 -30.15 -32.21 71.98
N ARG A 8 -30.57 -31.48 73.02
CA ARG A 8 -30.94 -30.07 72.92
C ARG A 8 -29.73 -29.16 72.65
N ALA A 9 -28.58 -29.47 73.25
CA ALA A 9 -27.33 -28.75 73.00
C ALA A 9 -26.88 -28.92 71.55
N ASP A 10 -26.84 -30.17 71.04
CA ASP A 10 -26.47 -30.48 69.65
C ASP A 10 -27.38 -29.75 68.65
N ILE A 11 -28.70 -29.74 68.89
CA ILE A 11 -29.67 -29.03 68.03
C ILE A 11 -29.42 -27.53 68.03
N SER A 12 -29.01 -26.96 69.17
CA SER A 12 -28.75 -25.53 69.29
C SER A 12 -27.48 -25.13 68.55
N GLU A 13 -26.42 -25.93 68.66
CA GLU A 13 -25.16 -25.77 67.93
C GLU A 13 -25.38 -25.89 66.42
N LEU A 14 -26.08 -26.93 65.96
CA LEU A 14 -26.43 -27.10 64.55
C LEU A 14 -27.21 -25.90 64.01
N LYS A 15 -28.14 -25.35 64.78
CA LYS A 15 -28.92 -24.17 64.37
C LYS A 15 -28.03 -22.93 64.23
N GLU A 16 -27.04 -22.77 65.11
CA GLU A 16 -26.07 -21.68 65.03
C GLU A 16 -25.16 -21.83 63.80
N GLU A 17 -24.60 -23.01 63.58
CA GLU A 17 -23.77 -23.31 62.41
C GLU A 17 -24.53 -23.10 61.10
N MET A 18 -25.77 -23.59 61.00
CA MET A 18 -26.63 -23.33 59.84
C MET A 18 -26.92 -21.83 59.67
N GLY A 19 -27.05 -21.09 60.77
CA GLY A 19 -27.20 -19.64 60.75
C GLY A 19 -25.98 -18.92 60.16
N LYS A 20 -24.78 -19.32 60.59
CA LYS A 20 -23.49 -18.80 60.08
C LYS A 20 -23.32 -19.13 58.59
N LEU A 21 -23.50 -20.39 58.22
CA LEU A 21 -23.41 -20.83 56.82
C LEU A 21 -24.37 -20.05 55.92
N LYS A 22 -25.62 -19.84 56.37
CA LYS A 22 -26.59 -19.04 55.60
C LYS A 22 -26.16 -17.59 55.43
N ALA A 23 -25.50 -16.99 56.42
CA ALA A 23 -25.00 -15.63 56.34
C ALA A 23 -23.81 -15.53 55.37
N GLU A 24 -22.87 -16.47 55.43
CA GLU A 24 -21.74 -16.57 54.50
C GLU A 24 -22.22 -16.76 53.06
N MET A 25 -23.15 -17.69 52.82
CA MET A 25 -23.72 -17.90 51.49
C MET A 25 -24.37 -16.63 50.92
N LYS A 26 -25.07 -15.84 51.75
CA LYS A 26 -25.66 -14.57 51.32
C LYS A 26 -24.59 -13.54 50.95
N ALA A 27 -23.50 -13.49 51.71
CA ALA A 27 -22.37 -12.60 51.40
C ALA A 27 -21.72 -12.99 50.07
N ASP A 28 -21.46 -14.29 49.86
CA ASP A 28 -20.89 -14.80 48.61
C ASP A 28 -21.80 -14.53 47.41
N ILE A 29 -23.12 -14.73 47.55
CA ILE A 29 -24.09 -14.41 46.51
C ILE A 29 -24.03 -12.92 46.16
N SER A 30 -24.00 -12.04 47.16
CA SER A 30 -23.90 -10.59 46.93
C SER A 30 -22.63 -10.20 46.17
N ILE A 31 -21.48 -10.84 46.48
CA ILE A 31 -20.22 -10.62 45.77
C ILE A 31 -20.31 -11.10 44.31
N VAL A 32 -20.95 -12.26 44.09
CA VAL A 32 -21.15 -12.80 42.74
C VAL A 32 -22.05 -11.88 41.93
N GLU A 33 -23.15 -11.40 42.49
CA GLU A 33 -24.07 -10.46 41.83
C GLU A 33 -23.35 -9.16 41.41
N GLU A 34 -22.50 -8.61 42.28
CA GLU A 34 -21.68 -7.43 41.97
C GLU A 34 -20.73 -7.71 40.79
N LYS A 35 -20.00 -8.83 40.83
CA LYS A 35 -19.09 -9.22 39.75
C LYS A 35 -19.82 -9.43 38.43
N VAL A 36 -21.00 -10.05 38.45
CA VAL A 36 -21.85 -10.24 37.27
C VAL A 36 -22.26 -8.88 36.69
N GLY A 37 -22.65 -7.92 37.54
CA GLY A 37 -22.97 -6.56 37.11
C GLY A 37 -21.80 -5.85 36.44
N ILE A 38 -20.59 -5.98 37.00
CA ILE A 38 -19.36 -5.41 36.39
C ILE A 38 -19.10 -6.03 35.00
N ILE A 39 -19.25 -7.35 34.87
CA ILE A 39 -19.06 -8.06 33.60
C ILE A 39 -20.09 -7.60 32.56
N GLN A 40 -21.36 -7.46 32.92
CA GLN A 40 -22.41 -6.98 32.02
C GLN A 40 -22.10 -5.59 31.48
N GLN A 41 -21.69 -4.65 32.35
CA GLN A 41 -21.30 -3.31 31.91
C GLN A 41 -20.07 -3.34 30.99
N ALA A 42 -19.09 -4.21 31.25
CA ALA A 42 -17.92 -4.36 30.39
C ALA A 42 -18.31 -4.91 29.01
N LEU A 43 -19.23 -5.88 28.95
CA LEU A 43 -19.74 -6.44 27.71
C LEU A 43 -20.46 -5.39 26.85
N GLU A 44 -21.34 -4.59 27.45
CA GLU A 44 -22.03 -3.50 26.75
C GLU A 44 -21.05 -2.47 26.16
N ARG A 45 -20.03 -2.06 26.94
CA ARG A 45 -18.98 -1.14 26.45
C ARG A 45 -18.16 -1.75 25.32
N ASN A 46 -17.82 -3.03 25.42
CA ASN A 46 -17.08 -3.74 24.39
C ASN A 46 -17.90 -3.85 23.10
N GLU A 47 -19.18 -4.20 23.20
CA GLU A 47 -20.08 -4.28 22.04
C GLU A 47 -20.18 -2.93 21.30
N ALA A 48 -20.32 -1.83 22.03
CA ALA A 48 -20.35 -0.49 21.44
C ALA A 48 -19.02 -0.14 20.73
N THR A 49 -17.90 -0.48 21.36
CA THR A 49 -16.55 -0.24 20.79
C THR A 49 -16.34 -1.05 19.51
N ILE A 50 -16.74 -2.32 19.49
CA ILE A 50 -16.64 -3.20 18.33
C ILE A 50 -17.43 -2.63 17.16
N LYS A 51 -18.68 -2.22 17.38
CA LYS A 51 -19.52 -1.59 16.33
C LYS A 51 -18.88 -0.32 15.75
N GLU A 52 -18.23 0.48 16.58
CA GLU A 52 -17.52 1.67 16.11
C GLU A 52 -16.30 1.30 15.26
N VAL A 53 -15.51 0.31 15.70
CA VAL A 53 -14.35 -0.19 14.97
C VAL A 53 -14.77 -0.75 13.62
N GLU A 54 -15.78 -1.60 13.56
CA GLU A 54 -16.32 -2.16 12.31
C GLU A 54 -16.71 -1.06 11.31
N LYS A 55 -17.43 -0.04 11.78
CA LYS A 55 -17.82 1.12 10.95
C LYS A 55 -16.62 1.92 10.45
N ARG A 56 -15.58 2.07 11.27
CA ARG A 56 -14.32 2.74 10.87
C ARG A 56 -13.55 1.90 9.86
N THR A 57 -13.49 0.58 10.04
CA THR A 57 -12.84 -0.36 9.13
C THR A 57 -13.50 -0.33 7.76
N GLU A 58 -14.84 -0.47 7.69
CA GLU A 58 -15.58 -0.42 6.43
C GLU A 58 -15.35 0.89 5.66
N ARG A 59 -15.33 2.03 6.36
CA ARG A 59 -15.02 3.34 5.75
C ARG A 59 -13.59 3.41 5.22
N THR A 60 -12.65 2.78 5.91
CA THR A 60 -11.23 2.78 5.52
C THR A 60 -11.02 1.89 4.31
N GLU A 61 -11.63 0.71 4.26
CA GLU A 61 -11.62 -0.19 3.10
C GLU A 61 -12.14 0.50 1.84
N LYS A 62 -13.30 1.16 1.92
CA LYS A 62 -13.85 1.93 0.79
C LYS A 62 -12.94 3.07 0.31
N LYS A 63 -12.15 3.67 1.20
CA LYS A 63 -11.16 4.68 0.81
C LYS A 63 -9.95 4.04 0.14
N LEU A 64 -9.50 2.90 0.66
CA LEU A 64 -8.38 2.15 0.10
C LEU A 64 -8.68 1.69 -1.33
N GLU A 65 -9.87 1.16 -1.59
CA GLU A 65 -10.32 0.77 -2.94
C GLU A 65 -10.29 1.95 -3.91
N LYS A 66 -10.73 3.13 -3.48
CA LYS A 66 -10.67 4.35 -4.32
C LYS A 66 -9.24 4.75 -4.64
N VAL A 67 -8.35 4.69 -3.64
CA VAL A 67 -6.93 5.01 -3.82
C VAL A 67 -6.27 4.00 -4.78
N ASP A 68 -6.58 2.71 -4.66
CA ASP A 68 -6.07 1.66 -5.57
C ASP A 68 -6.48 1.92 -7.02
N VAL A 69 -7.75 2.26 -7.26
CA VAL A 69 -8.24 2.64 -8.60
C VAL A 69 -7.54 3.89 -9.12
N GLN A 70 -7.39 4.93 -8.28
CA GLN A 70 -6.68 6.15 -8.68
C GLN A 70 -5.22 5.89 -9.02
N LEU A 71 -4.52 5.06 -8.24
CA LEU A 71 -3.14 4.69 -8.49
C LEU A 71 -2.99 3.96 -9.82
N ARG A 72 -3.85 2.98 -10.12
CA ARG A 72 -3.82 2.28 -11.42
C ARG A 72 -4.00 3.24 -12.59
N ASN A 73 -4.92 4.20 -12.47
CA ASN A 73 -5.14 5.19 -13.53
C ASN A 73 -3.92 6.08 -13.74
N VAL A 74 -3.35 6.62 -12.66
CA VAL A 74 -2.14 7.47 -12.74
C VAL A 74 -0.95 6.69 -13.31
N THR A 75 -0.77 5.43 -12.90
CA THR A 75 0.29 4.57 -13.45
C THR A 75 0.11 4.39 -14.95
N LYS A 76 -1.11 4.10 -15.42
CA LYS A 76 -1.40 3.93 -16.84
C LYS A 76 -1.16 5.23 -17.63
N GLU A 77 -1.64 6.37 -17.13
CA GLU A 77 -1.43 7.68 -17.77
C GLU A 77 0.06 8.03 -17.88
N MET A 78 0.85 7.67 -16.86
CA MET A 78 2.29 7.86 -16.85
C MET A 78 3.00 6.93 -17.84
N GLU A 79 2.61 5.66 -17.93
CA GLU A 79 3.12 4.71 -18.92
C GLU A 79 2.82 5.20 -20.35
N ASP A 80 1.59 5.61 -20.62
CA ASP A 80 1.19 6.16 -21.93
C ASP A 80 2.03 7.40 -22.28
N SER A 81 2.23 8.31 -21.33
CA SER A 81 3.06 9.52 -21.52
C SER A 81 4.52 9.18 -21.79
N LEU A 82 5.07 8.17 -21.11
CA LEU A 82 6.44 7.71 -21.33
C LEU A 82 6.60 7.12 -22.74
N VAL A 83 5.61 6.35 -23.21
CA VAL A 83 5.60 5.82 -24.58
C VAL A 83 5.64 6.95 -25.61
N TYR A 84 4.83 8.00 -25.45
CA TYR A 84 4.86 9.16 -26.36
C TYR A 84 6.23 9.85 -26.38
N LEU A 85 6.86 10.05 -25.22
CA LEU A 85 8.18 10.68 -25.13
C LEU A 85 9.27 9.85 -25.81
N GLU A 86 9.26 8.52 -25.63
CA GLU A 86 10.22 7.64 -26.31
C GLU A 86 9.96 7.58 -27.83
N MET A 87 8.70 7.65 -28.26
CA MET A 87 8.35 7.77 -29.68
C MET A 87 8.87 9.08 -30.30
N ASP A 88 8.66 10.22 -29.63
CA ASP A 88 9.15 11.53 -30.08
C ASP A 88 10.68 11.57 -30.14
N LYS A 89 11.34 10.99 -29.15
CA LYS A 89 12.80 10.84 -29.12
C LYS A 89 13.30 9.96 -30.27
N ALA A 90 12.66 8.81 -30.53
CA ALA A 90 13.01 7.96 -31.66
C ALA A 90 12.80 8.68 -33.01
N ALA A 91 11.69 9.43 -33.15
CA ALA A 91 11.42 10.24 -34.33
C ALA A 91 12.48 11.34 -34.54
N ALA A 92 12.94 11.97 -33.46
CA ALA A 92 14.02 12.95 -33.52
C ALA A 92 15.33 12.31 -34.00
N TYR A 93 15.73 11.16 -33.43
CA TYR A 93 16.93 10.44 -33.87
C TYR A 93 16.86 10.03 -35.35
N LEU A 94 15.71 9.54 -35.84
CA LEU A 94 15.54 9.20 -37.25
C LEU A 94 15.66 10.43 -38.17
N ARG A 95 15.11 11.58 -37.76
CA ARG A 95 15.28 12.83 -38.53
C ARG A 95 16.74 13.26 -38.60
N PHE A 96 17.49 13.16 -37.49
CA PHE A 96 18.90 13.47 -37.48
C PHE A 96 19.70 12.52 -38.38
N GLN A 97 19.42 11.22 -38.30
CA GLN A 97 20.07 10.23 -39.16
C GLN A 97 19.81 10.53 -40.65
N ASN A 98 18.56 10.79 -41.04
CA ASN A 98 18.23 11.14 -42.42
C ASN A 98 18.95 12.42 -42.90
N ILE A 99 19.12 13.42 -42.03
CA ILE A 99 19.86 14.64 -42.37
C ILE A 99 21.34 14.33 -42.60
N VAL A 100 21.97 13.58 -41.70
CA VAL A 100 23.40 13.20 -41.81
C VAL A 100 23.63 12.38 -43.08
N GLU A 101 22.83 11.34 -43.31
CA GLU A 101 22.91 10.50 -44.52
C GLU A 101 22.73 11.34 -45.80
N SER A 102 21.72 12.22 -45.83
CA SER A 102 21.50 13.09 -47.00
C SER A 102 22.64 14.05 -47.30
N ARG A 103 23.37 14.47 -46.25
CA ARG A 103 24.53 15.35 -46.38
C ARG A 103 25.75 14.57 -46.89
N GLU A 104 26.02 13.39 -46.35
CA GLU A 104 27.08 12.49 -46.83
C GLU A 104 26.86 12.13 -48.31
N ASP A 105 25.63 11.80 -48.69
CA ASP A 105 25.25 11.54 -50.09
C ASP A 105 25.52 12.76 -50.99
N MET A 106 25.21 13.97 -50.51
CA MET A 106 25.45 15.20 -51.25
C MET A 106 26.95 15.48 -51.41
N GLU A 107 27.75 15.31 -50.36
CA GLU A 107 29.22 15.45 -50.40
C GLU A 107 29.84 14.49 -51.43
N GLN A 108 29.36 13.24 -51.48
CA GLN A 108 29.77 12.25 -52.49
C GLN A 108 29.46 12.68 -53.92
N VAL A 109 28.24 13.18 -54.17
CA VAL A 109 27.81 13.66 -55.50
C VAL A 109 28.61 14.90 -55.91
N MET A 110 28.83 15.84 -55.00
CA MET A 110 29.62 17.05 -55.26
C MET A 110 31.07 16.71 -55.60
N ALA A 111 31.70 15.81 -54.84
CA ALA A 111 33.07 15.37 -55.10
C ALA A 111 33.21 14.70 -56.47
N GLU A 112 32.25 13.88 -56.88
CA GLU A 112 32.26 13.22 -58.20
C GLU A 112 32.15 14.21 -59.35
N ILE A 113 31.29 15.24 -59.22
CA ILE A 113 31.17 16.31 -60.22
C ILE A 113 32.47 17.12 -60.30
N LEU A 114 33.04 17.53 -59.16
CA LEU A 114 34.26 18.33 -59.13
C LEU A 114 35.49 17.57 -59.62
N ALA A 115 35.63 16.29 -59.28
CA ALA A 115 36.70 15.42 -59.76
C ALA A 115 36.70 15.37 -61.31
N GLY A 116 35.52 15.21 -61.91
CA GLY A 116 35.36 15.24 -63.37
C GLY A 116 35.65 16.60 -64.01
N LEU A 117 35.34 17.71 -63.32
CA LEU A 117 35.53 19.07 -63.82
C LEU A 117 36.97 19.57 -63.68
N LEU A 118 37.68 19.10 -62.65
CA LEU A 118 39.07 19.48 -62.32
C LEU A 118 40.10 18.44 -62.79
N GLU A 119 39.67 17.32 -63.35
CA GLU A 119 40.52 16.16 -63.71
C GLU A 119 41.40 15.68 -62.54
N LYS A 120 40.86 15.75 -61.32
CA LYS A 120 41.49 15.29 -60.08
C LYS A 120 40.88 13.96 -59.63
N ASP A 121 41.59 13.23 -58.78
CA ASP A 121 41.04 12.05 -58.12
C ASP A 121 39.94 12.45 -57.12
N LYS A 122 38.84 11.66 -57.06
CA LYS A 122 37.69 11.93 -56.20
C LYS A 122 38.06 11.87 -54.71
N ASP A 123 38.96 10.98 -54.31
CA ASP A 123 39.38 10.82 -52.92
C ASP A 123 40.25 11.99 -52.45
N ASP A 124 40.95 12.65 -53.37
CA ASP A 124 41.67 13.90 -53.07
C ASP A 124 40.68 15.06 -52.83
N ILE A 125 39.60 15.16 -53.61
CA ILE A 125 38.55 16.17 -53.41
C ILE A 125 37.79 15.94 -52.09
N LEU A 126 37.47 14.69 -51.74
CA LEU A 126 36.81 14.37 -50.46
C LEU A 126 37.70 14.72 -49.26
N ARG A 127 39.02 14.46 -49.35
CA ARG A 127 39.98 14.89 -48.32
C ARG A 127 40.02 16.41 -48.16
N GLU A 128 39.97 17.16 -49.25
CA GLU A 128 39.91 18.63 -49.22
C GLU A 128 38.61 19.12 -48.53
N PHE A 129 37.46 18.44 -48.71
CA PHE A 129 36.22 18.78 -48.00
C PHE A 129 36.28 18.54 -46.49
N ASP A 130 36.93 17.45 -46.05
CA ASP A 130 37.07 17.13 -44.62
C ASP A 130 37.99 18.12 -43.88
N GLU A 131 38.99 18.69 -44.56
CA GLU A 131 39.93 19.67 -43.97
C GLU A 131 39.26 21.00 -43.58
N ASP A 132 38.24 21.45 -44.32
CA ASP A 132 37.54 22.72 -44.07
C ASP A 132 36.62 22.70 -42.83
N TYR A 133 36.19 21.52 -42.34
CA TYR A 133 35.33 21.38 -41.16
C TYR A 133 36.09 21.37 -39.81
N SER A 134 37.41 21.57 -39.82
CA SER A 134 38.28 21.47 -38.63
C SER A 134 38.68 22.83 -37.99
N GLN A 135 38.06 23.95 -38.38
CA GLN A 135 38.21 25.29 -37.78
C GLN A 135 36.96 25.73 -37.00
#